data_AF-A0A7W9L801-F1
#
_entry.id   AF-A0A7W9L801-F1
#
_cell.length_a   1.000
_cell.length_b   1.000
_cell.length_c   1.000
_cell.angle_alpha   90.00
_cell.angle_beta   90.00
_cell.angle_gamma   90.00
#
_symmetry.space_group_name_H-M   'P 1'
#
loop_
_entity.id
_entity.type
_entity.pdbx_description
1 polymer ?
#
loop_
_entity_poly.entity_id
_entity_poly.type
_entity_poly.pdbx_seq_one_letter_code
_entity_poly.pdbx_strand_id
1 'polypeptide(L)'
;MENPKDTNDALVTEAVQRAGQMFDKLNSEERRSLFLNLYEAIARYSSTGDIDHLRKLAESVEVTVHLRSQPEIQQALRNAPTAPVKHGEEVDVDDVLKMLRE
;
A
#
# COMPACT_ATOMS: atom_id res chain seq x y z
N MET A 1 2.40 -18.82 28.28
CA MET A 1 3.34 -17.90 27.60
C MET A 1 3.29 -18.28 26.14
N GLU A 2 2.60 -17.50 25.30
CA GLU A 2 2.59 -17.71 23.86
C GLU A 2 4.00 -17.48 23.29
N ASN A 3 4.38 -18.32 22.33
CA ASN A 3 5.68 -18.24 21.67
C ASN A 3 5.67 -17.03 20.73
N PRO A 4 6.66 -16.11 20.78
CA PRO A 4 6.69 -14.91 19.95
C PRO A 4 6.63 -15.19 18.43
N LYS A 5 7.02 -16.40 17.99
CA LYS A 5 6.86 -16.84 16.60
C LYS A 5 5.38 -17.05 16.22
N ASP A 6 4.59 -17.64 17.12
CA ASP A 6 3.17 -17.93 16.87
C ASP A 6 2.36 -16.62 16.82
N THR A 7 2.76 -15.61 17.60
CA THR A 7 2.18 -14.26 17.55
C THR A 7 2.51 -13.53 16.24
N ASN A 8 3.75 -13.63 15.75
CA ASN A 8 4.14 -13.01 14.47
C ASN A 8 3.45 -13.66 13.28
N ASP A 9 3.33 -14.98 13.25
CA ASP A 9 2.67 -15.71 12.16
C ASP A 9 1.16 -15.38 12.09
N ALA A 10 0.52 -15.18 13.25
CA ALA A 10 -0.86 -14.71 13.33
C ALA A 10 -1.04 -13.29 12.78
N LEU A 11 -0.16 -12.35 13.15
CA LEU A 11 -0.20 -10.97 12.66
C LEU A 11 -0.01 -10.87 11.14
N VAL A 12 0.91 -11.67 10.59
CA VAL A 12 1.12 -11.77 9.14
C VAL A 12 -0.12 -12.32 8.45
N THR A 13 -0.75 -13.35 9.02
CA THR A 13 -1.96 -13.95 8.47
C THR A 13 -3.12 -12.94 8.39
N GLU A 14 -3.33 -12.15 9.44
CA GLU A 14 -4.34 -11.09 9.43
C GLU A 14 -4.04 -9.99 8.41
N ALA A 15 -2.77 -9.58 8.30
CA ALA A 15 -2.36 -8.57 7.33
C ALA A 15 -2.62 -9.04 5.89
N VAL A 16 -2.32 -10.30 5.58
CA VAL A 16 -2.60 -10.92 4.28
C VAL A 16 -4.09 -10.99 4.00
N GLN A 17 -4.92 -11.35 4.98
CA GLN A 17 -6.38 -11.35 4.83
C GLN A 17 -6.93 -9.95 4.55
N ARG A 18 -6.47 -8.93 5.28
CA ARG A 18 -6.87 -7.52 5.04
C ARG A 18 -6.47 -7.07 3.63
N ALA A 19 -5.25 -7.40 3.19
CA ALA A 19 -4.79 -7.10 1.84
C ALA A 19 -5.63 -7.80 0.77
N GLY A 20 -5.97 -9.08 0.97
CA GLY A 20 -6.83 -9.84 0.07
C GLY A 20 -8.24 -9.23 -0.08
N GLN A 21 -8.87 -8.88 1.04
CA GLN A 21 -10.18 -8.21 1.04
C GLN A 21 -10.15 -6.84 0.37
N MET A 22 -9.04 -6.11 0.49
CA MET A 22 -8.84 -4.84 -0.22
C MET A 22 -8.72 -5.08 -1.72
N PHE A 23 -7.90 -6.06 -2.13
CA PHE A 23 -7.71 -6.43 -3.52
C PHE A 23 -9.03 -6.84 -4.20
N ASP A 24 -9.88 -7.60 -3.51
CA ASP A 24 -11.18 -8.03 -4.02
C ASP A 24 -12.11 -6.85 -4.31
N LYS A 25 -11.98 -5.74 -3.57
CA LYS A 25 -12.76 -4.51 -3.75
C LYS A 25 -12.23 -3.60 -4.88
N LEU A 26 -11.02 -3.85 -5.39
CA LEU A 26 -10.45 -3.08 -6.48
C LEU A 26 -11.18 -3.38 -7.79
N ASN A 27 -11.42 -2.34 -8.59
CA ASN A 27 -11.89 -2.48 -9.96
C ASN A 27 -10.77 -2.93 -10.92
N SER A 28 -11.11 -3.21 -12.18
CA SER A 28 -10.15 -3.71 -13.17
C SER A 28 -8.98 -2.76 -13.47
N GLU A 29 -9.21 -1.45 -13.45
CA GLU A 29 -8.17 -0.45 -13.68
C GLU A 29 -7.22 -0.35 -12.49
N GLU A 30 -7.76 -0.33 -11.28
CA GLU A 30 -6.98 -0.33 -10.03
C GLU A 30 -6.13 -1.61 -9.91
N ARG A 31 -6.69 -2.78 -10.21
CA ARG A 31 -5.94 -4.05 -10.22
C ARG A 31 -4.81 -4.04 -11.24
N ARG A 32 -5.06 -3.47 -12.42
CA ARG A 32 -4.04 -3.31 -13.46
C ARG A 32 -2.92 -2.39 -12.99
N SER A 33 -3.26 -1.25 -12.39
CA SER A 33 -2.28 -0.30 -11.84
C SER A 33 -1.40 -0.96 -10.76
N LEU A 34 -2.03 -1.68 -9.83
CA LEU A 34 -1.31 -2.43 -8.78
C LEU A 34 -0.33 -3.45 -9.37
N PHE A 35 -0.76 -4.20 -10.40
CA PHE A 35 0.11 -5.16 -11.09
C PHE A 35 1.30 -4.48 -11.79
N LEU A 36 1.07 -3.36 -12.46
CA LEU A 36 2.13 -2.61 -13.14
C LEU A 36 3.16 -2.07 -12.14
N ASN A 37 2.73 -1.53 -11.00
CA ASN A 37 3.62 -1.05 -9.95
C ASN A 37 4.44 -2.19 -9.33
N LEU A 38 3.82 -3.37 -9.11
CA LEU A 38 4.53 -4.56 -8.66
C LEU A 38 5.61 -4.98 -9.66
N TYR A 39 5.26 -5.06 -10.94
CA TYR A 39 6.20 -5.45 -11.98
C TYR A 39 7.35 -4.43 -12.12
N GLU A 40 7.06 -3.14 -12.00
CA GLU A 40 8.09 -2.09 -12.02
C GLU A 40 9.09 -2.25 -10.86
N ALA A 41 8.60 -2.48 -9.63
CA ALA A 41 9.49 -2.68 -8.48
C ALA A 41 10.37 -3.92 -8.64
N ILE A 42 9.81 -5.03 -9.15
CA ILE A 42 10.56 -6.25 -9.46
C ILE A 42 11.61 -5.98 -10.54
N ALA A 43 11.24 -5.28 -11.62
CA ALA A 43 12.14 -4.98 -12.72
C ALA A 43 13.29 -4.07 -12.27
N ARG A 44 13.01 -3.06 -11.43
CA ARG A 44 14.03 -2.18 -10.84
C ARG A 44 14.95 -2.96 -9.90
N TYR A 45 14.41 -3.77 -9.00
CA TYR A 45 15.23 -4.66 -8.16
C TYR A 45 16.10 -5.60 -8.99
N SER A 46 15.53 -6.23 -10.02
CA SER A 46 16.28 -7.14 -10.89
C SER A 46 17.40 -6.46 -11.66
N SER A 47 17.30 -5.16 -11.95
CA SER A 47 18.31 -4.42 -12.70
C SER A 47 19.38 -3.78 -11.81
N THR A 48 19.02 -3.36 -10.60
CA THR A 48 19.94 -2.66 -9.68
C THR A 48 20.47 -3.54 -8.55
N GLY A 49 19.77 -4.63 -8.21
CA GLY A 49 20.00 -5.42 -7.00
C GLY A 49 19.54 -4.73 -5.71
N ASP A 50 18.94 -3.53 -5.81
CA ASP A 50 18.55 -2.72 -4.66
C ASP A 50 17.19 -3.13 -4.11
N ILE A 51 17.19 -3.72 -2.92
CA ILE A 51 15.99 -4.19 -2.22
C ILE A 51 15.06 -3.05 -1.81
N ASP A 52 15.55 -1.81 -1.75
CA ASP A 52 14.74 -0.65 -1.36
C ASP A 52 13.57 -0.42 -2.33
N HIS A 53 13.70 -0.82 -3.59
CA HIS A 53 12.58 -0.78 -4.55
C HIS A 53 11.41 -1.69 -4.13
N LEU A 54 11.70 -2.87 -3.60
CA LEU A 54 10.67 -3.78 -3.09
C LEU A 54 10.11 -3.30 -1.76
N ARG A 55 10.97 -2.73 -0.89
CA ARG A 55 10.55 -2.19 0.40
C ARG A 55 9.56 -1.03 0.23
N LYS A 56 9.87 -0.07 -0.64
CA LYS A 56 8.98 1.07 -0.94
C LYS A 56 7.62 0.62 -1.48
N LEU A 57 7.60 -0.43 -2.31
CA LEU A 57 6.34 -1.02 -2.78
C LEU A 57 5.55 -1.62 -1.60
N ALA A 58 6.20 -2.38 -0.73
CA ALA A 58 5.56 -2.99 0.44
C ALA A 58 4.93 -1.94 1.36
N GLU A 59 5.67 -0.87 1.66
CA GLU A 59 5.19 0.28 2.46
C GLU A 59 3.97 0.94 1.79
N SER A 60 4.03 1.20 0.49
CA SER A 60 2.90 1.79 -0.27
C SER A 60 1.65 0.91 -0.24
N VAL A 61 1.81 -0.41 -0.37
CA VAL A 61 0.69 -1.37 -0.26
C VAL A 61 0.12 -1.38 1.15
N GLU A 62 0.96 -1.40 2.18
CA GLU A 62 0.52 -1.38 3.59
C GLU A 62 -0.29 -0.12 3.91
N VAL A 63 0.19 1.04 3.49
CA VAL A 63 -0.52 2.33 3.63
C VAL A 63 -1.85 2.28 2.90
N THR A 64 -1.89 1.78 1.67
CA THR A 64 -3.13 1.69 0.90
C THR A 64 -4.15 0.78 1.58
N VAL A 65 -3.72 -0.38 2.08
CA VAL A 65 -4.57 -1.30 2.85
C VAL A 65 -5.07 -0.62 4.12
N HIS A 66 -4.21 0.08 4.85
CA HIS A 66 -4.56 0.77 6.07
C HIS A 66 -5.58 1.90 5.82
N LEU A 67 -5.31 2.79 4.87
CA LEU A 67 -6.22 3.90 4.52
C LEU A 67 -7.57 3.40 4.01
N ARG A 68 -7.59 2.36 3.17
CA ARG A 68 -8.86 1.78 2.68
C ARG A 68 -9.58 0.94 3.72
N SER A 69 -8.91 0.49 4.79
CA SER A 69 -9.58 -0.17 5.91
C SER A 69 -10.36 0.79 6.81
N GLN A 70 -10.09 2.10 6.70
CA GLN A 70 -10.78 3.15 7.45
C GLN A 70 -11.91 3.77 6.62
N PRO A 71 -13.19 3.63 7.02
CA PRO A 71 -14.34 4.14 6.24
C PRO A 71 -14.30 5.66 6.02
N GLU A 72 -13.84 6.39 7.03
CA GLU A 72 -13.77 7.86 7.04
C GLU A 72 -12.74 8.38 6.03
N ILE A 73 -11.60 7.69 5.91
CA ILE A 73 -10.55 7.99 4.95
C ILE A 73 -10.97 7.63 3.53
N GLN A 74 -11.72 6.54 3.32
CA GLN A 74 -12.26 6.23 1.99
C GLN A 74 -13.17 7.35 1.44
N GLN A 75 -13.88 8.05 2.32
CA GLN A 75 -14.75 9.15 1.91
C GLN A 75 -13.94 10.41 1.60
N ALA A 76 -12.88 10.67 2.38
CA ALA A 76 -11.91 11.72 2.08
C ALA A 76 -11.15 11.47 0.75
N LEU A 77 -10.68 10.25 0.50
CA LEU A 77 -9.98 9.89 -0.76
C LEU A 77 -10.87 9.98 -2.00
N ARG A 78 -12.18 9.73 -1.87
CA ARG A 78 -13.14 9.92 -2.98
C ARG A 78 -13.40 11.40 -3.29
N ASN A 79 -13.28 12.26 -2.29
CA ASN A 79 -13.51 13.71 -2.42
C ASN A 79 -12.22 14.50 -2.65
N ALA A 80 -11.06 13.87 -2.45
CA ALA A 80 -9.77 14.48 -2.70
C ALA A 80 -9.61 14.75 -4.21
N PRO A 81 -9.21 15.97 -4.61
CA PRO A 81 -8.92 16.25 -6.00
C PRO A 81 -7.81 15.29 -6.46
N THR A 82 -8.10 14.48 -7.48
CA THR A 82 -7.10 13.69 -8.21
C THR A 82 -6.18 14.66 -8.95
N ALA A 83 -5.29 15.32 -8.22
CA ALA A 83 -4.17 16.01 -8.83
C ALA A 83 -3.33 14.93 -9.53
N PRO A 84 -2.90 15.17 -10.78
CA PRO A 84 -2.03 14.23 -11.46
C PRO A 84 -0.74 14.10 -10.65
N VAL A 85 -0.55 12.96 -9.99
CA VAL A 85 0.72 12.62 -9.34
C VAL A 85 1.75 12.60 -10.46
N LYS A 86 2.63 13.61 -10.48
CA LYS A 86 3.77 13.60 -11.39
C LYS A 86 4.59 12.36 -11.06
N HIS A 87 4.75 11.47 -12.05
CA HIS A 87 5.70 10.36 -11.95
C HIS A 87 7.07 10.91 -11.54
N GLY A 88 7.45 10.69 -10.28
CA GLY A 88 8.75 11.09 -9.73
C GLY A 88 8.70 11.87 -8.41
N GLU A 89 7.55 12.33 -7.93
CA GLU A 89 7.43 12.85 -6.57
C GLU A 89 7.17 11.70 -5.60
N GLU A 90 8.14 11.40 -4.74
CA GLU A 90 7.93 10.55 -3.56
C GLU A 90 6.92 11.28 -2.67
N VAL A 91 5.67 10.80 -2.69
CA VAL A 91 4.66 11.26 -1.74
C VAL A 91 5.02 10.64 -0.40
N ASP A 92 5.50 11.47 0.52
CA ASP A 92 5.77 11.06 1.90
C ASP A 92 4.45 10.66 2.57
N VAL A 93 4.42 9.43 3.05
CA VAL A 93 3.27 8.82 3.71
C VAL A 93 2.91 9.59 4.99
N ASP A 94 3.92 10.08 5.72
CA ASP A 94 3.71 10.85 6.94
C ASP A 94 3.06 12.20 6.63
N ASP A 95 3.37 12.82 5.50
CA ASP A 95 2.73 14.04 5.04
C ASP A 95 1.26 13.82 4.67
N VAL A 96 0.94 12.70 3.99
CA VAL A 96 -0.44 12.33 3.67
C VAL A 96 -1.26 12.05 4.94
N LEU A 97 -0.67 11.33 5.91
CA LEU A 97 -1.33 11.02 7.18
C LEU A 97 -1.51 12.26 8.08
N LYS A 98 -0.63 13.26 7.93
CA LYS A 98 -0.76 14.55 8.60
C LYS A 98 -1.86 15.40 7.98
N MET A 99 -1.94 15.47 6.65
CA MET A 99 -3.01 16.19 5.93
C MET A 99 -4.41 15.65 6.18
N LEU A 100 -4.56 14.37 6.52
CA LEU A 100 -5.85 13.77 6.85
C LEU A 100 -6.29 13.98 8.31
N ARG A 101 -5.41 14.49 9.18
CA ARG A 101 -5.71 14.76 10.60
C ARG A 101 -6.04 16.23 10.89
N GLU A 102 -5.79 17.14 9.95
CA GLU A 102 -6.21 18.55 10.00
C GLU A 102 -7.58 18.75 9.33
#